data_AF-A0A8X6V4K5-F1
#
_entry.id   AF-A0A8X6V4K5-F1
#
_cell.length_a   1.000
_cell.length_b   1.000
_cell.length_c   1.000
_cell.angle_alpha   90.00
_cell.angle_beta   90.00
_cell.angle_gamma   90.00
#
_symmetry.space_group_name_H-M   'P 1'
#
loop_
_entity.id
_entity.type
_entity.pdbx_description
1 polymer ?
#
loop_
_entity_poly.entity_id
_entity_poly.type
_entity_poly.pdbx_seq_one_letter_code
_entity_poly.pdbx_strand_id
1 'polypeptide(L)'
;MLMEDVISLIISSPTDLSIIVVPNPGLAHQPLGHECKRAALTLKLQYPNVLVEVSGGITEENILSYANPWTDILSSSSLVQGYQTVDFSMKVTPTRGIAHSLDCLD
;
A
#
# COMPACT_ATOMS: atom_id res chain seq x y z
N MET A 1 27.84 0.46 9.86
CA MET A 1 26.59 0.08 9.17
C MET A 1 26.29 -1.33 9.63
N LEU A 2 25.53 -1.51 10.72
CA LEU A 2 25.16 -2.86 11.15
C LEU A 2 24.12 -3.36 10.15
N MET A 3 24.49 -4.39 9.42
CA MET A 3 23.79 -4.97 8.27
C MET A 3 22.57 -5.82 8.69
N GLU A 4 22.09 -5.64 9.92
CA GLU A 4 21.16 -6.51 10.63
C GLU A 4 19.70 -5.98 10.60
N ASP A 5 19.49 -4.71 10.23
CA ASP A 5 18.20 -4.01 10.36
C ASP A 5 17.36 -3.98 9.06
N VAL A 6 17.95 -4.30 7.89
CA VAL A 6 17.27 -4.25 6.57
C VAL A 6 17.46 -5.57 5.83
N ILE A 7 16.36 -6.30 5.60
CA ILE A 7 16.40 -7.71 5.16
C ILE A 7 16.71 -7.90 3.67
N SER A 8 16.48 -6.90 2.82
CA SER A 8 16.83 -7.04 1.41
C SER A 8 17.02 -5.68 0.78
N LEU A 9 18.19 -5.47 0.17
CA LEU A 9 18.47 -4.37 -0.74
C LEU A 9 18.40 -4.96 -2.15
N ILE A 10 17.25 -4.86 -2.81
CA ILE A 10 17.11 -5.33 -4.19
C ILE A 10 17.35 -4.13 -5.10
N ILE A 11 18.48 -4.14 -5.82
CA ILE A 11 18.75 -3.21 -6.91
C ILE A 11 18.11 -3.81 -8.17
N SER A 12 17.08 -3.16 -8.70
CA SER A 12 16.25 -3.74 -9.76
C SER A 12 16.93 -3.73 -11.15
N SER A 13 17.75 -2.72 -11.50
CA SER A 13 18.48 -2.71 -12.76
C SER A 13 19.68 -1.72 -12.77
N PRO A 14 20.64 -1.83 -13.72
CA PRO A 14 21.75 -0.88 -13.83
C PRO A 14 21.34 0.52 -14.31
N THR A 15 20.08 0.70 -14.75
CA THR A 15 19.54 1.99 -15.22
C THR A 15 18.43 2.54 -14.33
N ASP A 16 17.76 1.69 -13.55
CA ASP A 16 16.79 2.07 -12.51
C ASP A 16 17.47 1.97 -11.14
N LEU A 17 17.84 3.13 -10.61
CA LEU A 17 18.33 3.32 -9.25
C LEU A 17 17.15 3.28 -8.27
N SER A 18 16.40 2.17 -8.23
CA SER A 18 15.41 1.90 -7.19
C SER A 18 15.99 0.97 -6.14
N ILE A 19 15.84 1.36 -4.88
CA ILE A 19 16.27 0.57 -3.74
C ILE A 19 15.04 0.24 -2.90
N ILE A 20 14.78 -1.06 -2.73
CA ILE A 20 13.73 -1.57 -1.86
C ILE A 20 14.30 -1.74 -0.44
N VAL A 21 13.57 -1.23 0.55
CA VAL A 21 13.84 -1.39 1.98
C VAL A 21 12.72 -2.23 2.57
N VAL A 22 13.08 -3.40 3.10
CA VAL A 22 12.15 -4.31 3.80
C VAL A 22 12.52 -4.37 5.29
N PRO A 23 11.60 -4.05 6.21
CA PRO A 23 11.87 -4.09 7.64
C PRO A 23 12.09 -5.53 8.14
N ASN A 24 12.93 -5.68 9.16
CA ASN A 24 13.19 -6.97 9.79
C ASN A 24 12.08 -7.34 10.79
N PRO A 25 11.28 -8.42 10.58
CA PRO A 25 10.22 -8.80 11.50
C PRO A 25 10.75 -9.36 12.83
N GLY A 26 12.04 -9.69 12.94
CA GLY A 26 12.68 -10.20 14.15
C GLY A 26 13.03 -9.12 15.20
N LEU A 27 13.06 -7.84 14.82
CA LEU A 27 13.28 -6.72 15.75
C LEU A 27 11.96 -6.27 16.39
N ALA A 28 11.37 -7.12 17.24
CA ALA A 28 10.09 -6.87 17.90
C ALA A 28 10.08 -5.67 18.90
N HIS A 29 11.21 -5.01 19.12
CA HIS A 29 11.37 -3.97 20.15
C HIS A 29 11.35 -2.52 19.63
N GLN A 30 11.33 -2.29 18.32
CA GLN A 30 11.26 -0.95 17.74
C GLN A 30 10.10 -0.82 16.75
N PRO A 31 9.47 0.37 16.61
CA PRO A 31 8.50 0.60 15.57
C PRO A 31 9.18 0.47 14.20
N LEU A 32 8.79 -0.53 13.41
CA LEU A 32 9.41 -0.90 12.13
C LEU A 32 9.59 0.29 11.16
N GLY A 33 8.73 1.31 11.24
CA GLY A 33 8.85 2.54 10.44
C GLY A 33 10.10 3.39 10.73
N HIS A 34 10.62 3.36 11.96
CA HIS A 34 11.79 4.18 12.33
C HIS A 34 13.09 3.66 11.69
N GLU A 35 13.23 2.34 11.58
CA GLU A 35 14.37 1.69 10.93
C GLU A 35 14.36 1.97 9.42
N CYS A 36 13.20 1.78 8.77
CA CYS A 36 13.04 2.09 7.35
C CYS A 36 13.35 3.56 7.05
N LYS A 37 12.91 4.49 7.91
CA LYS A 37 13.23 5.92 7.79
C LYS A 37 14.73 6.19 7.88
N ARG A 38 15.43 5.55 8.83
CA ARG A 38 16.90 5.68 8.97
C ARG A 38 17.64 5.14 7.75
N ALA A 39 17.21 3.99 7.24
CA ALA A 39 17.77 3.40 6.03
C ALA A 39 17.55 4.33 4.82
N ALA A 40 16.31 4.80 4.61
CA ALA A 40 15.93 5.72 3.54
C ALA A 40 16.75 7.02 3.58
N LEU A 41 16.88 7.64 4.76
CA LEU A 41 17.71 8.83 4.94
C LEU A 41 19.17 8.56 4.60
N THR A 42 19.73 7.45 5.07
CA THR A 42 21.14 7.09 4.80
C THR A 42 21.37 6.92 3.30
N LEU A 43 20.44 6.24 2.61
CA LEU A 43 20.49 6.04 1.17
C LEU A 43 20.39 7.36 0.40
N LYS A 44 19.45 8.25 0.76
CA LYS A 44 19.31 9.58 0.14
C LYS A 44 20.53 10.47 0.37
N LEU A 45 21.20 10.35 1.53
CA LEU A 45 22.45 11.08 1.80
C LEU A 45 23.62 10.59 0.94
N GLN A 46 23.71 9.27 0.70
CA GLN A 46 24.79 8.68 -0.10
C GLN A 46 24.53 8.75 -1.60
N TYR A 47 23.27 8.62 -2.00
CA TYR A 47 22.80 8.56 -3.38
C TYR A 47 21.56 9.45 -3.54
N PRO A 48 21.72 10.78 -3.67
CA PRO A 48 20.59 11.74 -3.68
C PRO A 48 19.53 11.48 -4.77
N ASN A 49 19.94 10.86 -5.87
CA ASN A 49 19.08 10.60 -7.03
C ASN A 49 18.43 9.20 -7.02
N VAL A 50 18.68 8.39 -5.99
CA VAL A 50 18.07 7.05 -5.86
C VAL A 50 16.60 7.21 -5.46
N LEU A 51 15.73 6.36 -6.00
CA LEU A 51 14.37 6.18 -5.49
C LEU A 51 14.39 5.12 -4.39
N VAL A 52 13.72 5.42 -3.28
CA VAL A 52 13.58 4.53 -2.13
C VAL A 52 12.14 4.03 -2.06
N GLU A 53 11.99 2.73 -2.23
CA GLU A 53 10.75 2.01 -2.02
C GLU A 53 10.78 1.31 -0.65
N VAL A 54 9.68 1.39 0.10
CA VAL A 54 9.46 0.57 1.29
C VAL A 54 8.37 -0.45 1.01
N SER A 55 8.64 -1.72 1.33
CA SER A 55 7.68 -2.81 1.14
C SER A 55 7.71 -3.82 2.30
N GLY A 56 6.60 -4.55 2.46
CA GLY A 56 6.44 -5.58 3.49
C GLY A 56 5.99 -5.03 4.85
N GLY A 57 5.07 -5.75 5.52
CA GLY A 57 4.61 -5.39 6.87
C GLY A 57 3.80 -4.08 6.98
N ILE A 58 3.38 -3.49 5.87
CA ILE A 58 2.56 -2.28 5.82
C ILE A 58 1.09 -2.65 6.06
N THR A 59 0.45 -1.98 7.01
CA THR A 59 -0.98 -2.10 7.35
C THR A 59 -1.59 -0.71 7.42
N GLU A 60 -2.93 -0.63 7.42
CA GLU A 60 -3.63 0.67 7.56
C GLU A 60 -3.27 1.40 8.87
N GLU A 61 -3.01 0.65 9.94
CA GLU A 61 -2.66 1.20 11.26
C GLU A 61 -1.25 1.81 11.28
N ASN A 62 -0.32 1.25 10.49
CA ASN A 62 1.10 1.60 10.57
C ASN A 62 1.64 2.38 9.36
N ILE A 63 0.85 2.55 8.30
CA ILE A 63 1.29 3.18 7.03
C ILE A 63 1.89 4.57 7.23
N LEU A 64 1.34 5.36 8.15
CA LEU A 64 1.83 6.71 8.45
C LEU A 64 3.26 6.72 9.02
N SER A 65 3.69 5.63 9.66
CA SER A 65 5.06 5.52 10.17
C SER A 65 6.11 5.35 9.05
N TYR A 66 5.68 4.88 7.88
CA TYR A 66 6.50 4.72 6.69
C TYR A 66 6.40 5.93 5.74
N ALA A 67 5.29 6.68 5.78
CA ALA A 67 5.10 7.90 5.00
C ALA A 67 5.98 9.06 5.53
N ASN A 68 7.19 9.19 4.99
CA ASN A 68 8.16 10.19 5.42
C ASN A 68 8.90 10.80 4.20
N PRO A 69 9.56 11.97 4.35
CA PRO A 69 10.17 12.68 3.22
C PRO A 69 11.27 11.94 2.45
N TRP A 70 11.82 10.86 3.01
CA TRP A 70 12.93 10.11 2.41
C TRP A 70 12.48 8.85 1.69
N THR A 71 11.21 8.47 1.81
CA THR A 71 10.60 7.33 1.15
C THR A 71 9.75 7.83 -0.01
N ASP A 72 10.09 7.43 -1.24
CA ASP A 72 9.40 7.89 -2.45
C ASP A 72 8.19 7.01 -2.78
N ILE A 73 8.30 5.70 -2.52
CA ILE A 73 7.29 4.71 -2.88
C ILE A 73 6.96 3.84 -1.67
N LEU A 74 5.67 3.68 -1.40
CA LEU A 74 5.16 2.66 -0.47
C LEU A 74 4.46 1.58 -1.29
N SER A 75 4.94 0.35 -1.17
CA SER A 75 4.45 -0.79 -1.93
C SER A 75 3.83 -1.81 -0.99
N SER A 76 2.54 -2.09 -1.18
CA SER A 76 1.81 -3.08 -0.37
C SER A 76 1.09 -4.10 -1.25
N SER A 77 1.40 -5.38 -1.04
CA SER A 77 0.71 -6.49 -1.68
C SER A 77 -0.76 -6.59 -1.28
N SER A 78 -1.13 -6.06 -0.11
CA SER A 78 -2.52 -6.08 0.38
C SER A 78 -3.52 -5.38 -0.56
N LEU A 79 -3.04 -4.53 -1.48
CA LEU A 79 -3.87 -3.82 -2.45
C LEU A 79 -4.41 -4.73 -3.56
N VAL A 80 -3.69 -5.82 -3.88
CA VAL A 80 -4.03 -6.72 -5.00
C VAL A 80 -4.33 -8.15 -4.55
N GLN A 81 -3.91 -8.52 -3.34
CA GLN A 81 -4.16 -9.84 -2.75
C GLN A 81 -4.50 -9.69 -1.26
N GLY A 82 -5.34 -10.58 -0.73
CA GLY A 82 -5.72 -10.55 0.70
C GLY A 82 -6.54 -9.32 1.13
N TYR A 83 -7.13 -8.59 0.19
CA TYR A 83 -8.00 -7.44 0.46
C TYR A 83 -9.42 -7.88 0.87
N GLN A 84 -10.12 -7.01 1.58
CA GLN A 84 -11.53 -7.18 1.88
C GLN A 84 -12.39 -6.78 0.67
N THR A 85 -13.37 -7.60 0.33
CA THR A 85 -14.31 -7.32 -0.76
C THR A 85 -15.45 -6.45 -0.27
N VAL A 86 -15.81 -5.42 -1.05
CA VAL A 86 -17.04 -4.66 -0.80
C VAL A 86 -18.23 -5.45 -1.33
N ASP A 87 -19.18 -5.78 -0.46
CA ASP A 87 -20.39 -6.50 -0.83
C ASP A 87 -21.45 -5.53 -1.36
N PHE A 88 -21.81 -5.68 -2.63
CA PHE A 88 -22.83 -4.89 -3.30
C PHE A 88 -24.01 -5.80 -3.68
N SER A 89 -25.22 -5.33 -3.38
CA SER A 89 -26.47 -5.98 -3.81
C SER A 89 -27.34 -5.03 -4.63
N MET A 90 -27.89 -5.54 -5.73
CA MET A 90 -28.85 -4.80 -6.55
C MET A 90 -30.28 -5.06 -6.04
N LYS A 91 -30.95 -4.02 -5.56
CA LYS A 91 -32.38 -4.09 -5.23
C LYS A 91 -33.21 -3.79 -6.48
N VAL A 92 -33.97 -4.77 -6.93
CA VAL A 92 -34.90 -4.60 -8.05
C VAL A 92 -36.25 -4.14 -7.51
N THR A 93 -36.68 -2.94 -7.89
CA THR A 93 -38.05 -2.46 -7.64
C THR A 93 -38.92 -2.75 -8.85
N PRO A 94 -40.10 -3.38 -8.68
CA PRO A 94 -41.04 -3.57 -9.78
C PRO A 94 -41.45 -2.21 -10.36
N THR A 95 -41.42 -2.08 -11.68
CA THR A 95 -42.10 -0.97 -12.35
C THR A 95 -43.58 -1.10 -12.03
N ARG A 96 -44.18 -0.08 -11.39
CA ARG A 96 -45.64 0.00 -11.23
C ARG A 96 -46.21 -0.01 -12.65
N GLY A 97 -46.74 -1.15 -13.10
CA GLY A 97 -47.44 -1.22 -14.37
C GLY A 97 -48.51 -0.14 -14.39
N ILE A 98 -48.71 0.49 -15.55
CA ILE A 98 -49.81 1.43 -15.76
C ILE A 98 -51.11 0.60 -15.71
N ALA A 99 -51.57 0.30 -14.51
CA ALA A 99 -52.92 -0.16 -14.26
C ALA A 99 -53.78 1.11 -14.13
N HIS A 100 -54.22 1.66 -15.27
CA HIS A 100 -55.42 2.51 -15.40
C HIS A 100 -55.51 3.02 -16.85
N SER A 101 -56.15 2.25 -17.74
CA SER A 101 -56.87 2.80 -18.91
C SER A 101 -57.85 1.82 -19.57
N LEU A 102 -58.44 0.88 -18.82
CA LEU A 102 -59.50 -0.01 -19.34
C LEU A 102 -60.89 0.28 -18.73
N ASP A 103 -61.05 1.40 -18.03
CA ASP A 103 -62.35 1.85 -17.49
C ASP A 103 -63.15 2.72 -18.48
N CYS A 104 -62.84 2.69 -19.78
CA CYS A 104 -63.47 3.53 -20.81
C CYS A 104 -64.00 2.71 -22.01
N LEU A 105 -64.64 1.58 -21.77
CA LEU A 105 -65.42 0.87 -22.79
C LEU A 105 -66.79 0.52 -22.21
N ASP A 106 -67.68 1.51 -22.23
CA ASP A 106 -69.15 1.36 -22.25
C ASP A 106 -69.68 2.12 -23.48
#